data_AF-A0A450VFN5-F1
#
_entry.id   AF-A0A450VFN5-F1
#
_cell.length_a   1.000
_cell.length_b   1.000
_cell.length_c   1.000
_cell.angle_alpha   90.00
_cell.angle_beta   90.00
_cell.angle_gamma   90.00
#
_symmetry.space_group_name_H-M   'P 1'
#
loop_
_entity.id
_entity.type
_entity.pdbx_description
1 polymer ?
#
loop_
_entity_poly.entity_id
_entity_poly.type
_entity_poly.pdbx_seq_one_letter_code
_entity_poly.pdbx_strand_id
1 'polypeptide(L)'
;MDFKKLTSTLLGLGIIITIGALVWWEHFYSRVVGSNGDLTNYFPCIYSFGGGCGFISGIAKFGGSMSYEPMVFWIGIVSLGLGIILKSSLK
;
A
#
# COMPACT_ATOMS: atom_id res chain seq x y z
N MET A 1 7.61 29.92 -2.90
CA MET A 1 7.24 28.51 -3.17
C MET A 1 5.73 28.41 -3.11
N ASP A 2 5.08 27.96 -4.17
CA ASP A 2 3.61 27.80 -4.22
C ASP A 2 3.17 26.59 -3.40
N PHE A 3 2.86 26.82 -2.12
CA PHE A 3 2.37 25.77 -1.22
C PHE A 3 1.16 25.02 -1.79
N LYS A 4 0.29 25.71 -2.56
CA LYS A 4 -0.85 25.09 -3.27
C LYS A 4 -0.44 24.02 -4.29
N LYS A 5 0.63 24.27 -5.07
CA LYS A 5 1.15 23.27 -6.01
C LYS A 5 1.76 22.09 -5.25
N LEU A 6 2.51 22.37 -4.20
CA LEU A 6 3.17 21.35 -3.39
C LEU A 6 2.16 20.39 -2.74
N THR A 7 1.07 20.92 -2.17
CA THR A 7 -0.01 20.13 -1.59
C THR A 7 -0.74 19.28 -2.64
N SER A 8 -1.01 19.84 -3.83
CA SER A 8 -1.66 19.10 -4.92
C SER A 8 -0.78 17.93 -5.40
N THR A 9 0.52 18.16 -5.56
CA THR A 9 1.47 17.12 -5.93
C THR A 9 1.57 16.04 -4.86
N LEU A 10 1.62 16.42 -3.57
CA LEU A 10 1.70 15.45 -2.46
C LEU A 10 0.45 14.57 -2.39
N LEU A 11 -0.74 15.16 -2.56
CA LEU A 11 -2.00 14.43 -2.61
C LEU A 11 -2.04 13.49 -3.81
N GLY A 12 -1.72 13.98 -5.01
CA GLY A 12 -1.68 13.15 -6.21
C GLY A 12 -0.71 11.97 -6.07
N LEU A 13 0.48 12.22 -5.55
CA LEU A 13 1.50 11.19 -5.30
C LEU A 13 1.02 10.16 -4.27
N GLY A 14 0.41 10.61 -3.18
CA GLY A 14 -0.17 9.73 -2.16
C GLY A 14 -1.27 8.82 -2.71
N ILE A 15 -2.15 9.34 -3.58
CA ILE A 15 -3.20 8.53 -4.25
C ILE A 15 -2.53 7.46 -5.11
N ILE A 16 -1.57 7.84 -5.95
CA ILE A 16 -0.88 6.93 -6.88
C ILE A 16 -0.18 5.81 -6.10
N ILE A 17 0.54 6.14 -5.03
CA ILE A 17 1.24 5.16 -4.19
C ILE A 17 0.23 4.20 -3.54
N THR A 18 -0.89 4.72 -3.03
CA THR A 18 -1.91 3.89 -2.37
C THR A 18 -2.57 2.93 -3.37
N ILE A 19 -2.94 3.40 -4.56
CA ILE A 19 -3.50 2.54 -5.62
C ILE A 19 -2.46 1.51 -6.07
N GLY A 20 -1.21 1.92 -6.27
CA GLY A 20 -0.12 1.03 -6.64
C GLY A 20 0.09 -0.08 -5.59
N ALA A 21 -0.02 0.25 -4.30
CA ALA A 21 0.05 -0.72 -3.22
C ALA A 21 -1.12 -1.72 -3.26
N LEU A 22 -2.34 -1.28 -3.55
CA LEU A 22 -3.50 -2.18 -3.67
C LEU A 22 -3.36 -3.12 -4.87
N VAL A 23 -2.97 -2.61 -6.04
CA VAL A 23 -2.75 -3.42 -7.24
C VAL A 23 -1.62 -4.42 -7.02
N TRP A 24 -0.53 -4.01 -6.35
CA TRP A 24 0.57 -4.93 -6.02
C TRP A 24 0.12 -6.01 -5.03
N TRP A 25 -0.63 -5.64 -4.00
CA TRP A 25 -1.21 -6.60 -3.05
C TRP A 25 -2.07 -7.65 -3.79
N GLU A 26 -3.01 -7.20 -4.63
CA GLU A 26 -3.92 -8.07 -5.36
C GLU A 26 -3.14 -9.03 -6.26
N HIS A 27 -2.18 -8.50 -7.04
CA HIS A 27 -1.40 -9.32 -7.96
C HIS A 27 -0.50 -10.33 -7.24
N PHE A 28 0.05 -9.99 -6.07
CA PHE A 28 0.84 -10.92 -5.26
C PHE A 28 -0.03 -12.01 -4.65
N TYR A 29 -1.11 -11.64 -3.95
CA TYR A 29 -1.96 -12.62 -3.27
C TYR A 29 -2.76 -13.46 -4.25
N SER A 30 -3.20 -12.94 -5.40
CA SER A 30 -3.83 -13.75 -6.46
C SER A 30 -2.95 -14.92 -6.92
N ARG A 31 -1.62 -14.75 -6.91
CA ARG A 31 -0.68 -15.86 -7.20
C ARG A 31 -0.57 -16.86 -6.05
N VAL A 32 -0.74 -16.39 -4.82
CA VAL A 32 -0.68 -17.23 -3.60
C VAL A 32 -1.95 -18.07 -3.44
N VAL A 33 -3.13 -17.47 -3.61
CA VAL A 33 -4.41 -18.19 -3.52
C VAL A 33 -4.74 -19.00 -4.78
N GLY A 34 -4.18 -18.61 -5.93
CA GLY A 34 -4.53 -19.20 -7.22
C GLY A 34 -5.95 -18.84 -7.67
N SER A 35 -6.38 -19.35 -8.84
CA SER A 35 -7.62 -18.91 -9.52
C SER A 35 -8.92 -19.22 -8.76
N ASN A 36 -8.90 -20.10 -7.75
CA ASN A 36 -10.07 -20.53 -6.99
C ASN A 36 -9.99 -20.18 -5.50
N GLY A 37 -8.92 -19.50 -5.08
CA GLY A 37 -8.71 -19.17 -3.69
C GLY A 37 -9.30 -17.81 -3.34
N ASP A 38 -9.66 -17.66 -2.08
CA ASP A 38 -10.41 -16.51 -1.62
C ASP A 38 -9.48 -15.39 -1.13
N LEU A 39 -9.38 -14.31 -1.92
CA LEU A 39 -8.58 -13.12 -1.56
C LEU A 39 -9.12 -12.42 -0.31
N THR A 40 -10.39 -12.64 0.09
CA THR A 40 -10.93 -11.92 1.25
C THR A 40 -10.15 -12.20 2.54
N ASN A 41 -9.58 -13.40 2.66
CA ASN A 41 -8.77 -13.79 3.81
C ASN A 41 -7.44 -13.02 3.92
N TYR A 42 -7.01 -12.37 2.84
CA TYR A 42 -5.75 -11.63 2.76
C TYR A 42 -5.93 -10.11 2.77
N PHE A 43 -7.17 -9.60 2.78
CA PHE A 43 -7.42 -8.16 2.97
C PHE A 43 -6.66 -7.55 4.16
N PRO A 44 -6.59 -8.18 5.35
CA PRO A 44 -5.80 -7.63 6.44
C PRO A 44 -4.32 -7.50 6.09
N CYS A 45 -3.80 -8.28 5.14
CA CYS A 45 -2.41 -8.21 4.72
C CYS A 45 -2.05 -6.96 3.92
N ILE A 46 -3.02 -6.14 3.49
CA ILE A 46 -2.76 -4.84 2.87
C ILE A 46 -2.05 -3.89 3.85
N TYR A 47 -2.45 -3.93 5.12
CA TYR A 47 -1.96 -3.00 6.14
C TYR A 47 -1.28 -3.70 7.34
N SER A 48 -1.46 -5.01 7.49
CA SER A 48 -0.89 -5.79 8.60
C SER A 48 0.45 -6.42 8.25
N PHE A 49 1.40 -6.34 9.18
CA PHE A 49 2.71 -7.00 9.11
C PHE A 49 2.75 -8.36 9.83
N GLY A 50 1.67 -8.73 10.52
CA GLY A 50 1.65 -9.87 11.45
C GLY A 50 1.00 -11.14 10.90
N GLY A 51 1.18 -12.24 11.64
CA GLY A 51 0.47 -13.50 11.41
C GLY A 51 0.78 -14.15 10.05
N GLY A 52 -0.27 -14.70 9.41
CA GLY A 52 -0.14 -15.38 8.11
C GLY A 52 0.40 -14.49 6.98
N CYS A 53 0.13 -13.18 7.04
CA CYS A 53 0.62 -12.21 6.06
C CYS A 53 2.15 -12.08 6.11
N GLY A 54 2.71 -11.94 7.32
CA GLY A 54 4.15 -11.87 7.53
C GLY A 54 4.86 -13.17 7.17
N PHE A 55 4.22 -14.31 7.43
CA PHE A 55 4.75 -15.62 7.05
C PHE A 55 4.83 -15.78 5.52
N ILE A 56 3.76 -15.47 4.79
CA ILE A 56 3.70 -15.58 3.32
C ILE A 56 4.69 -14.63 2.65
N SER A 57 4.76 -13.38 3.10
CA SER A 57 5.77 -12.44 2.61
C SER A 57 7.20 -12.89 2.94
N GLY A 58 7.40 -13.53 4.10
CA GLY A 58 8.69 -14.10 4.49
C GLY A 58 9.16 -15.21 3.55
N ILE A 59 8.32 -16.23 3.33
CA ILE A 59 8.65 -17.35 2.43
C ILE A 59 8.83 -16.89 0.98
N ALA A 60 8.06 -15.90 0.53
CA ALA A 60 8.19 -15.34 -0.82
C ALA A 60 9.51 -14.57 -1.00
N LYS A 61 9.98 -13.84 0.02
CA LYS A 61 11.29 -13.19 0.00
C LYS A 61 12.42 -14.22 -0.04
N PHE A 62 12.29 -15.31 0.72
CA PHE A 62 13.25 -16.44 0.66
C PHE A 62 13.28 -17.12 -0.71
N GLY A 63 12.13 -17.22 -1.39
CA GLY A 63 12.03 -17.75 -2.74
C GLY A 63 12.48 -16.80 -3.86
N GLY A 64 13.06 -15.63 -3.53
CA GLY A 64 13.53 -14.64 -4.51
C GLY A 64 12.41 -13.89 -5.23
N SER A 65 11.16 -13.99 -4.76
CA SER A 65 10.02 -13.30 -5.36
C SER A 65 9.78 -11.93 -4.72
N MET A 66 9.37 -10.97 -5.55
CA MET A 66 9.04 -9.61 -5.10
C MET A 66 7.76 -9.65 -4.27
N SER A 67 7.94 -9.74 -2.96
CA SER A 67 6.87 -9.96 -1.99
C SER A 67 6.13 -8.66 -1.71
N TYR A 68 4.82 -8.73 -1.53
CA TYR A 68 4.05 -7.55 -1.12
C TYR A 68 4.54 -7.05 0.25
N GLU A 69 4.73 -5.73 0.34
CA GLU A 69 5.20 -5.05 1.55
C GLU A 69 4.18 -4.01 2.03
N PRO A 70 3.52 -4.22 3.19
CA PRO A 70 2.48 -3.33 3.71
C PRO A 70 2.98 -1.91 3.99
N MET A 71 4.30 -1.70 4.12
CA MET A 71 4.87 -0.35 4.30
C MET A 71 4.51 0.58 3.15
N VAL A 72 4.41 0.09 1.91
CA VAL A 72 4.11 0.94 0.75
C VAL A 72 2.69 1.53 0.86
N PHE A 73 1.74 0.74 1.36
CA PHE A 73 0.39 1.21 1.66
C PHE A 73 0.41 2.30 2.73
N TRP A 74 1.12 2.08 3.83
CA TRP A 74 1.26 3.06 4.91
C TRP A 74 1.95 4.36 4.45
N ILE A 75 2.97 4.28 3.60
CA ILE A 75 3.61 5.46 3.00
C ILE A 75 2.61 6.27 2.18
N GLY A 76 1.76 5.60 1.38
CA GLY A 76 0.67 6.22 0.65
C GLY A 76 -0.31 6.95 1.57
N ILE A 77 -0.80 6.25 2.60
CA ILE A 77 -1.74 6.82 3.59
C ILE A 77 -1.15 7.99 4.37
N VAL A 78 0.10 7.88 4.84
CA VAL A 78 0.79 8.98 5.56
C VAL A 78 0.99 10.18 4.64
N SER A 79 1.38 9.96 3.38
CA SER A 79 1.55 11.02 2.39
C SER A 79 0.22 11.73 2.09
N LEU A 80 -0.87 10.98 1.98
CA LEU A 80 -2.23 11.51 1.85
C LEU A 80 -2.64 12.32 3.08
N GLY A 81 -2.43 11.77 4.28
CA GLY A 81 -2.74 12.44 5.54
C GLY A 81 -2.00 13.77 5.68
N LEU A 82 -0.69 13.77 5.42
CA LEU A 82 0.13 14.99 5.40
C LEU A 82 -0.38 16.00 4.36
N GLY A 83 -0.74 15.54 3.16
CA GLY A 83 -1.31 16.39 2.12
C GLY A 83 -2.64 17.04 2.54
N ILE A 84 -3.52 16.29 3.20
CA ILE A 84 -4.81 16.79 3.70
C ILE A 84 -4.61 17.79 4.85
N ILE A 85 -3.71 17.50 5.78
CA ILE A 85 -3.39 18.39 6.91
C ILE A 85 -2.81 19.70 6.38
N LEU A 86 -1.83 19.64 5.47
CA LEU A 86 -1.25 20.83 4.82
C LEU A 86 -2.32 21.64 4.08
N LYS A 87 -3.21 20.97 3.33
CA LYS A 87 -4.32 21.63 2.62
C LYS A 87 -5.26 22.36 3.58
N SER A 88 -5.53 21.76 4.73
CA SER A 88 -6.44 22.31 5.74
C SER A 88 -5.81 23.45 6.52
N SER A 89 -4.49 23.41 6.73
CA SER A 89 -3.74 24.46 7.43
C SER A 89 -3.41 25.68 6.55
N LEU A 90 -3.47 25.51 5.22
CA LEU A 90 -3.30 26.58 4.21
C LEU A 90 -4.62 27.29 3.84
N LYS A 91 -5.73 26.84 4.42
CA LYS A 91 -7.06 27.44 4.26
C LYS A 91 -7.29 28.46 5.38
#